data_AF-A0A2T5P948-F1
#
_entry.id   AF-A0A2T5P948-F1
#
_cell.length_a   1.000
_cell.length_b   1.000
_cell.length_c   1.000
_cell.angle_alpha   90.00
_cell.angle_beta   90.00
_cell.angle_gamma   90.00
#
_symmetry.space_group_name_H-M   'P 1'
#
loop_
_entity.id
_entity.type
_entity.pdbx_description
1 polymer ?
#
loop_
_entity_poly.entity_id
_entity_poly.type
_entity_poly.pdbx_seq_one_letter_code
_entity_poly.pdbx_strand_id
1 'polypeptide(L)'
;VGSTAFQSRVVSEKPLKSDLMNFIQFGAWLDPELFAESSVVPVYETLADDAERSADDLFGDQSQSIMLVGTSYTKIEDWNFAGFLREALQNDLLTIAVEGRGPLQAMQEFLDSPSLQDDDIQVVIWEYPVRTLLAQRSPTRPWQISSANHP
;
A
#
# COMPACT_ATOMS: atom_id res chain seq x y z
N VAL A 1 4.68 -15.67 17.86
CA VAL A 1 4.66 -14.23 17.53
C VAL A 1 5.74 -13.57 18.38
N GLY A 2 6.90 -13.28 17.79
CA GLY A 2 7.93 -12.48 18.45
C GLY A 2 7.43 -11.05 18.60
N SER A 3 7.65 -10.43 19.74
CA SER A 3 7.28 -9.03 20.00
C SER A 3 8.50 -8.15 19.72
N THR A 4 8.69 -7.77 18.46
CA THR A 4 9.65 -6.70 18.15
C THR A 4 8.96 -5.38 18.40
N ALA A 5 9.54 -4.56 19.27
CA ALA A 5 9.10 -3.19 19.42
C ALA A 5 9.48 -2.39 18.16
N PHE A 6 8.52 -1.71 17.54
CA PHE A 6 8.73 -0.81 16.41
C PHE A 6 8.20 0.57 16.76
N GLN A 7 8.88 1.61 16.31
CA GLN A 7 8.47 3.00 16.53
C GLN A 7 8.66 3.85 15.27
N SER A 8 7.63 4.60 14.89
CA SER A 8 7.71 5.58 13.81
C SER A 8 8.10 6.96 14.33
N ARG A 9 8.93 7.65 13.56
CA ARG A 9 9.28 9.06 13.82
C ARG A 9 9.27 9.86 12.53
N VAL A 10 8.96 11.14 12.65
CA VAL A 10 9.13 12.08 11.53
C VAL A 10 10.62 12.30 11.31
N VAL A 11 11.10 12.08 10.09
CA VAL A 11 12.52 12.25 9.74
C VAL A 11 12.77 13.45 8.83
N SER A 12 11.76 13.86 8.06
CA SER A 12 11.84 15.04 7.22
C SER A 12 10.45 15.53 6.81
N GLU A 13 10.41 16.66 6.11
CA GLU A 13 9.23 17.17 5.43
C GLU A 13 9.57 17.33 3.95
N LYS A 14 8.63 16.96 3.07
CA LYS A 14 8.85 16.97 1.63
C LYS A 14 7.68 17.67 0.92
N PRO A 15 7.95 18.53 -0.09
CA PRO A 15 6.91 19.00 -0.99
C PRO A 15 6.31 17.82 -1.74
N LEU A 16 5.01 17.56 -1.55
CA LEU A 16 4.26 16.57 -2.28
C LEU A 16 3.59 17.26 -3.47
N LYS A 17 3.96 16.84 -4.68
CA LYS A 17 3.16 17.09 -5.87
C LYS A 17 2.07 16.02 -5.92
N SER A 18 0.81 16.42 -5.73
CA SER A 18 -0.32 15.48 -5.82
C SER A 18 -0.35 14.81 -7.20
N ASP A 19 -0.54 13.50 -7.20
CA ASP A 19 -0.72 12.67 -8.39
C ASP A 19 -1.94 13.08 -9.23
N LEU A 20 -2.99 13.59 -8.57
CA LEU A 20 -4.17 14.15 -9.22
C LEU A 20 -3.85 15.36 -10.11
N MET A 21 -2.80 16.12 -9.80
CA MET A 21 -2.38 17.25 -10.64
C MET A 21 -1.92 16.81 -12.03
N ASN A 22 -1.51 15.55 -12.20
CA ASN A 22 -1.14 15.03 -13.51
C ASN A 22 -2.34 14.86 -14.45
N PHE A 23 -3.58 14.90 -13.93
CA PHE A 23 -4.80 14.74 -14.72
C PHE A 23 -5.52 16.06 -15.01
N ILE A 24 -5.03 17.17 -14.47
CA ILE A 24 -5.60 18.49 -14.73
C ILE A 24 -4.96 19.08 -15.99
N GLN A 25 -5.75 19.28 -17.03
CA GLN A 25 -5.34 20.02 -18.22
C GLN A 25 -5.73 21.49 -18.03
N PHE A 26 -4.75 22.34 -17.71
CA PHE A 26 -4.99 23.78 -17.63
C PHE A 26 -5.20 24.36 -19.03
N GLY A 27 -6.31 25.07 -19.23
CA GLY A 27 -6.44 25.97 -20.36
C GLY A 27 -5.50 27.18 -20.17
N ALA A 28 -4.93 27.71 -21.25
CA ALA A 28 -3.99 28.83 -21.18
C ALA A 28 -4.53 30.12 -20.53
N TRP A 29 -5.84 30.20 -20.30
CA TRP A 29 -6.53 31.31 -19.63
C TRP A 29 -6.62 31.16 -18.11
N LEU A 30 -6.26 29.99 -17.58
CA LEU A 30 -6.36 29.63 -16.18
C LEU A 30 -4.96 29.71 -15.58
N ASP A 31 -4.79 30.54 -14.55
CA ASP A 31 -3.50 30.75 -13.90
C ASP A 31 -3.04 29.45 -13.21
N PRO A 32 -1.99 28.77 -13.70
CA PRO A 32 -1.52 27.52 -13.12
C PRO A 32 -0.99 27.69 -11.69
N GLU A 33 -0.59 28.91 -11.29
CA GLU A 33 -0.05 29.18 -9.95
C GLU A 33 -1.08 28.95 -8.85
N LEU A 34 -2.38 29.13 -9.14
CA LEU A 34 -3.47 28.85 -8.19
C LEU A 34 -3.60 27.36 -7.84
N PHE A 35 -2.98 26.47 -8.62
CA PHE A 35 -2.97 25.02 -8.43
C PHE A 35 -1.56 24.47 -8.20
N ALA A 36 -0.56 25.37 -8.12
CA ALA A 36 0.83 25.02 -7.86
C ALA A 36 1.13 24.81 -6.37
N GLU A 37 0.11 24.89 -5.50
CA GLU A 37 0.28 24.63 -4.07
C GLU A 37 0.74 23.20 -3.85
N SER A 38 2.05 23.05 -3.67
CA SER A 38 2.64 21.81 -3.19
C SER A 38 2.35 21.74 -1.69
N SER A 39 1.46 20.85 -1.30
CA SER A 39 1.30 20.47 0.10
C SER A 39 2.61 19.88 0.60
N VAL A 40 3.11 20.35 1.74
CA VAL A 40 4.24 19.72 2.42
C VAL A 40 3.69 18.58 3.28
N VAL A 41 4.30 17.40 3.19
CA VAL A 41 3.91 16.23 4.01
C VAL A 41 5.08 15.77 4.87
N PRO A 42 4.82 15.34 6.12
CA PRO A 42 5.84 14.69 6.94
C PRO A 42 6.18 13.32 6.34
N VAL A 43 7.47 13.03 6.27
CA VAL A 43 8.00 11.71 5.92
C VAL A 43 8.35 10.98 7.20
N TYR A 44 7.84 9.76 7.32
CA TYR A 44 8.06 8.91 8.49
C TYR A 44 9.05 7.79 8.18
N GLU A 45 9.84 7.45 9.19
CA GLU A 45 10.67 6.26 9.20
C GLU A 45 10.26 5.41 10.40
N THR A 46 10.14 4.09 10.19
CA THR A 46 9.88 3.13 11.27
C THR A 46 11.11 2.28 11.51
N LEU A 47 11.61 2.29 12.73
CA LEU A 47 12.74 1.49 13.15
C LEU A 47 12.30 0.51 14.24
N ALA A 48 12.98 -0.64 14.30
CA ALA A 48 12.85 -1.51 15.46
C ALA A 48 13.55 -0.86 16.65
N ASP A 49 12.93 -0.93 17.83
CA ASP A 49 13.49 -0.45 19.07
C ASP A 49 14.42 -1.52 19.65
N ASP A 50 15.72 -1.34 19.39
CA ASP A 50 16.76 -2.24 19.88
C ASP A 50 17.02 -2.08 21.40
N ALA A 51 16.40 -1.12 22.08
CA ALA A 51 16.62 -0.87 23.51
C ALA A 51 16.12 -2.02 24.41
N GLU A 52 15.11 -2.78 23.97
CA GLU A 52 14.57 -3.93 24.71
C GLU A 52 15.03 -5.30 24.16
N ARG A 53 15.80 -5.33 23.07
CA ARG A 53 16.25 -6.59 22.46
C ARG A 53 17.45 -7.17 23.21
N SER A 54 17.26 -8.36 23.76
CA SER A 54 18.38 -9.18 24.22
C SER A 54 19.21 -9.66 23.02
N ALA A 55 20.52 -9.89 23.21
CA ALA A 55 21.36 -10.42 22.14
C ALA A 55 20.83 -11.74 21.56
N ASP A 56 20.17 -12.56 22.38
CA ASP A 56 19.52 -13.81 21.96
C ASP A 56 18.31 -13.57 21.03
N ASP A 57 17.62 -12.44 21.14
CA ASP A 57 16.45 -12.10 20.32
C ASP A 57 16.82 -11.51 18.95
N LEU A 58 18.06 -11.01 18.80
CA LEU A 58 18.64 -10.58 17.52
C LEU A 58 19.15 -11.76 16.68
N PHE A 59 19.52 -12.87 17.32
CA PHE A 59 19.96 -14.10 16.65
C PHE A 59 18.89 -15.20 16.67
N GLY A 60 17.81 -14.99 17.42
CA GLY A 60 16.62 -15.83 17.38
C GLY A 60 15.89 -15.70 16.06
N ASP A 61 15.20 -16.76 15.67
CA ASP A 61 14.43 -16.81 14.43
C ASP A 61 13.18 -15.92 14.57
N GLN A 62 13.34 -14.63 14.29
CA GLN A 62 12.22 -13.68 14.17
C GLN A 62 11.57 -13.93 12.82
N SER A 63 10.80 -15.01 12.72
CA SER A 63 10.13 -15.35 11.48
C SER A 63 9.07 -14.29 11.17
N GLN A 64 9.20 -13.69 9.99
CA GLN A 64 8.29 -12.66 9.50
C GLN A 64 6.96 -13.31 9.15
N SER A 65 6.07 -13.44 10.13
CA SER A 65 4.86 -14.24 9.98
C SER A 65 3.74 -13.57 9.19
N ILE A 66 3.97 -12.34 8.71
CA ILE A 66 2.96 -11.49 8.07
C ILE A 66 3.46 -11.07 6.69
N MET A 67 2.64 -11.33 5.68
CA MET A 67 2.80 -10.80 4.32
C MET A 67 1.81 -9.68 4.07
N LEU A 68 2.30 -8.50 3.70
CA LEU A 68 1.50 -7.37 3.24
C LEU A 68 1.48 -7.32 1.72
N VAL A 69 0.30 -7.49 1.13
CA VAL A 69 0.09 -7.44 -0.32
C VAL A 69 -0.69 -6.19 -0.68
N GLY A 70 -0.21 -5.37 -1.62
CA GLY A 70 -0.90 -4.12 -1.93
C GLY A 70 -0.50 -3.38 -3.19
N THR A 71 -0.97 -2.14 -3.29
CA THR A 71 -0.78 -1.26 -4.46
C THR A 71 0.26 -0.17 -4.19
N SER A 72 0.18 0.96 -4.90
CA SER A 72 0.98 2.16 -4.64
C SER A 72 0.81 2.70 -3.21
N TYR A 73 -0.33 2.47 -2.56
CA TYR A 73 -0.56 2.83 -1.16
C TYR A 73 0.40 2.09 -0.20
N THR A 74 0.79 0.88 -0.57
CA THR A 74 1.79 0.09 0.16
C THR A 74 3.20 0.32 -0.37
N LYS A 75 3.38 0.50 -1.69
CA LYS A 75 4.69 0.57 -2.33
C LYS A 75 5.42 1.91 -2.13
N ILE A 76 4.68 3.01 -2.04
CA ILE A 76 5.28 4.34 -1.91
C ILE A 76 5.74 4.53 -0.46
N GLU A 77 7.07 4.65 -0.29
CA GLU A 77 7.72 4.77 1.03
C GLU A 77 7.33 6.04 1.78
N ASP A 78 7.05 7.13 1.07
CA ASP A 78 6.61 8.41 1.66
C ASP A 78 5.34 8.26 2.54
N TRP A 79 4.52 7.22 2.32
CA TRP A 79 3.33 6.94 3.15
C TRP A 79 3.63 6.13 4.40
N ASN A 80 4.79 5.46 4.47
CA ASN A 80 5.23 4.60 5.57
C ASN A 80 4.16 3.56 6.02
N PHE A 81 3.25 3.13 5.14
CA PHE A 81 2.13 2.26 5.52
C PHE A 81 2.59 0.94 6.14
N ALA A 82 3.57 0.28 5.52
CA ALA A 82 4.18 -0.94 6.06
C ALA A 82 4.85 -0.70 7.43
N GLY A 83 5.49 0.45 7.61
CA GLY A 83 6.11 0.84 8.87
C GLY A 83 5.09 1.04 9.99
N PHE A 84 4.02 1.79 9.74
CA PHE A 84 2.94 1.96 10.71
C PHE A 84 2.24 0.64 11.06
N LEU A 85 2.16 -0.32 10.12
CA LEU A 85 1.69 -1.67 10.43
C LEU A 85 2.65 -2.43 11.33
N ARG A 86 3.97 -2.35 11.10
CA ARG A 86 4.98 -2.94 12.00
C ARG A 86 4.87 -2.39 13.42
N GLU A 87 4.71 -1.07 13.56
CA GLU A 87 4.47 -0.43 14.85
C GLU A 87 3.13 -0.84 15.48
N ALA A 88 2.02 -0.83 14.74
CA ALA A 88 0.73 -1.19 15.31
C ALA A 88 0.65 -2.66 15.74
N LEU A 89 1.33 -3.55 15.02
CA LEU A 89 1.32 -4.99 15.26
C LEU A 89 2.47 -5.46 16.16
N GLN A 90 3.48 -4.61 16.39
CA GLN A 90 4.73 -4.95 17.08
C GLN A 90 5.35 -6.25 16.53
N ASN A 91 5.30 -6.39 15.21
CA ASN A 91 5.74 -7.57 14.48
C ASN A 91 6.30 -7.14 13.12
N ASP A 92 7.35 -7.81 12.68
CA ASP A 92 7.93 -7.57 11.36
C ASP A 92 7.02 -8.15 10.27
N LEU A 93 7.17 -7.63 9.05
CA LEU A 93 6.37 -8.07 7.92
C LEU A 93 7.14 -7.99 6.61
N LEU A 94 6.82 -8.93 5.72
CA LEU A 94 7.21 -8.89 4.32
C LEU A 94 6.20 -8.08 3.52
N THR A 95 6.63 -7.54 2.38
CA THR A 95 5.75 -6.74 1.51
C THR A 95 5.90 -7.13 0.05
N ILE A 96 4.78 -7.40 -0.62
CA ILE A 96 4.66 -7.49 -2.07
C ILE A 96 3.67 -6.44 -2.52
N ALA A 97 4.17 -5.38 -3.15
CA ALA A 97 3.32 -4.30 -3.62
C ALA A 97 3.68 -3.83 -5.03
N VAL A 98 2.65 -3.59 -5.83
CA VAL A 98 2.78 -3.27 -7.25
C VAL A 98 2.14 -1.92 -7.55
N GLU A 99 2.94 -1.01 -8.09
CA GLU A 99 2.46 0.29 -8.53
C GLU A 99 1.74 0.18 -9.88
N GLY A 100 0.65 0.94 -10.04
CA GLY A 100 -0.03 1.14 -11.34
C GLY A 100 -0.81 -0.06 -11.90
N ARG A 101 -0.68 -1.27 -11.33
CA ARG A 101 -1.35 -2.50 -11.84
C ARG A 101 -2.52 -2.99 -10.96
N GLY A 102 -2.76 -2.32 -9.84
CA GLY A 102 -3.90 -2.58 -8.95
C GLY A 102 -3.73 -3.80 -8.03
N PRO A 103 -4.67 -4.00 -7.09
CA PRO A 103 -4.51 -4.96 -6.00
C PRO A 103 -4.61 -6.42 -6.43
N LEU A 104 -5.29 -6.71 -7.55
CA LEU A 104 -5.37 -8.07 -8.10
C LEU A 104 -4.03 -8.54 -8.66
N GLN A 105 -3.30 -7.67 -9.37
CA GLN A 105 -1.98 -8.02 -9.90
C GLN A 105 -0.99 -8.27 -8.76
N ALA A 106 -1.02 -7.44 -7.71
CA ALA A 106 -0.18 -7.66 -6.54
C ALA A 106 -0.48 -8.99 -5.84
N MET A 107 -1.76 -9.35 -5.72
CA MET A 107 -2.16 -10.66 -5.19
C MET A 107 -1.71 -11.82 -6.09
N GLN A 108 -1.83 -11.69 -7.41
CA GLN A 108 -1.32 -12.70 -8.33
C GLN A 108 0.20 -12.89 -8.18
N GLU A 109 0.95 -11.79 -8.04
CA GLU A 109 2.41 -11.87 -7.82
C GLU A 109 2.76 -12.53 -6.49
N PHE A 110 2.00 -12.31 -5.42
CA PHE A 110 2.17 -13.06 -4.18
C PHE A 110 1.88 -14.55 -4.37
N LEU A 111 0.78 -14.90 -5.05
CA LEU A 111 0.39 -16.29 -5.28
C LEU A 111 1.41 -17.05 -6.14
N ASP A 112 2.08 -16.36 -7.06
CA ASP A 112 3.14 -16.93 -7.90
C ASP A 112 4.53 -16.89 -7.23
N SER A 113 4.65 -16.26 -6.06
CA SER A 113 5.93 -16.11 -5.36
C SER A 113 6.26 -17.32 -4.47
N PRO A 114 7.56 -17.56 -4.18
CA PRO A 114 7.97 -18.56 -3.20
C PRO A 114 7.38 -18.33 -1.80
N SER A 115 7.06 -17.07 -1.45
CA SER A 115 6.47 -16.71 -0.15
C SER A 115 5.09 -17.31 0.09
N LEU A 116 4.39 -17.81 -0.93
CA LEU A 116 3.16 -18.59 -0.74
C LEU A 116 3.44 -19.96 -0.10
N GLN A 117 4.60 -20.54 -0.38
CA GLN A 117 5.02 -21.86 0.12
C GLN A 117 5.85 -21.74 1.41
N ASP A 118 5.98 -20.54 1.95
CA ASP A 118 6.72 -20.27 3.17
C ASP A 118 5.80 -20.54 4.37
N ASP A 119 6.09 -21.64 5.10
CA ASP A 119 5.29 -22.08 6.26
C ASP A 119 5.35 -21.07 7.42
N ASP A 120 6.31 -20.14 7.42
CA ASP A 120 6.37 -19.08 8.42
C ASP A 120 5.31 -17.99 8.19
N ILE A 121 4.83 -17.82 6.95
CA ILE A 121 3.80 -16.83 6.61
C ILE A 121 2.43 -17.33 7.06
N GLN A 122 1.96 -16.81 8.19
CA GLN A 122 0.70 -17.20 8.81
C GLN A 122 -0.46 -16.27 8.45
N VAL A 123 -0.16 -15.01 8.12
CA VAL A 123 -1.16 -13.98 7.86
C VAL A 123 -0.84 -13.23 6.58
N VAL A 124 -1.85 -13.07 5.72
CA VAL A 124 -1.78 -12.18 4.55
C VAL A 124 -2.72 -10.99 4.76
N ILE A 125 -2.16 -9.79 4.81
CA ILE A 125 -2.91 -8.54 4.80
C ILE A 125 -3.01 -8.06 3.36
N TRP A 126 -4.23 -7.94 2.83
CA TRP A 126 -4.46 -7.48 1.47
C TRP A 126 -5.03 -6.06 1.44
N GLU A 127 -4.21 -5.10 1.01
CA GLU A 127 -4.63 -3.73 0.75
C GLU A 127 -5.45 -3.68 -0.55
N TYR A 128 -6.71 -3.23 -0.43
CA TYR A 128 -7.65 -3.22 -1.54
C TYR A 128 -8.48 -1.92 -1.57
N PRO A 129 -8.17 -0.97 -2.47
CA PRO A 129 -8.94 0.26 -2.56
C PRO A 129 -10.37 0.00 -3.01
N VAL A 130 -11.37 0.54 -2.30
CA VAL A 130 -12.80 0.34 -2.61
C VAL A 130 -13.15 0.71 -4.06
N ARG A 131 -12.51 1.74 -4.63
CA ARG A 131 -12.72 2.13 -6.04
C ARG A 131 -12.43 1.01 -7.03
N THR A 132 -11.49 0.11 -6.71
CA THR A 132 -11.15 -1.03 -7.56
C THR A 132 -12.31 -2.01 -7.62
N LEU A 133 -13.00 -2.25 -6.49
CA LEU A 133 -14.18 -3.11 -6.43
C LEU A 133 -15.32 -2.54 -7.29
N LEU A 134 -15.51 -1.22 -7.21
CA LEU A 134 -16.54 -0.52 -7.98
C LEU A 134 -16.25 -0.53 -9.48
N ALA A 135 -14.98 -0.40 -9.89
CA ALA A 135 -14.58 -0.46 -11.29
C ALA A 135 -14.75 -1.85 -11.91
N GLN A 136 -14.68 -2.92 -11.10
CA GLN A 136 -14.89 -4.30 -11.55
C GLN A 136 -16.36 -4.68 -11.70
N ARG A 137 -17.28 -3.94 -11.06
CA ARG A 137 -18.71 -4.11 -11.34
C ARG A 137 -18.96 -3.64 -12.76
N SER A 138 -19.21 -4.59 -13.67
CA SER A 138 -19.68 -4.25 -15.01
C SER A 138 -20.89 -3.32 -14.87
N PRO A 139 -20.89 -2.14 -15.51
CA PRO A 139 -22.11 -1.36 -15.60
C PRO A 139 -23.06 -2.19 -16.46
N THR A 140 -24.05 -2.83 -15.84
CA THR A 140 -25.20 -3.35 -16.57
C THR A 140 -25.84 -2.16 -17.27
N ARG A 141 -25.53 -1.99 -18.55
CA ARG A 141 -26.11 -0.92 -19.36
C ARG A 141 -27.58 -1.30 -19.62
N PRO A 142 -28.57 -0.54 -19.11
CA PRO A 142 -29.97 -0.93 -19.21
C PRO A 142 -30.44 -1.15 -20.66
N TRP A 143 -29.83 -0.44 -21.61
CA TRP A 143 -30.19 -0.50 -23.03
C TRP A 143 -29.70 -1.76 -23.76
N GLN A 144 -28.75 -2.53 -23.20
CA GLN A 144 -28.31 -3.80 -23.80
C GLN A 144 -29.27 -4.97 -23.52
N ILE A 145 -30.22 -4.80 -22.60
CA ILE A 145 -31.23 -5.82 -22.26
C ILE A 145 -32.39 -5.79 -23.28
N SER A 146 -32.63 -4.64 -23.92
CA SER A 146 -33.75 -4.41 -24.84
C SER A 146 -33.57 -4.96 -26.25
N SER A 147 -32.38 -5.43 -26.65
CA SER A 147 -32.14 -5.98 -28.00
C SER A 147 -32.34 -7.51 -28.10
N ALA A 148 -32.65 -8.20 -27.00
CA ALA A 148 -32.82 -9.66 -26.99
C ALA A 148 -34.28 -10.13 -27.19
N ASN A 149 -35.25 -9.22 -27.29
CA ASN A 149 -36.66 -9.55 -27.52
C ASN A 149 -37.23 -8.69 -28.65
N HIS A 150 -36.98 -9.10 -29.90
CA HIS A 150 -37.88 -8.79 -31.01
C HIS A 150 -38.25 -10.11 -31.70
N PRO A 151 -39.55 -10.45 -31.81
CA PRO A 151 -40.04 -11.65 -32.51
C PRO A 151 -39.89 -11.56 -34.04
#